data_AF-A0A2D9G7S2-F1
#
_entry.id   AF-A0A2D9G7S2-F1
#
_cell.length_a   1.000
_cell.length_b   1.000
_cell.length_c   1.000
_cell.angle_alpha   90.00
_cell.angle_beta   90.00
_cell.angle_gamma   90.00
#
_symmetry.space_group_name_H-M   'P 1'
#
loop_
_entity.id
_entity.type
_entity.pdbx_description
1 polymer ?
#
loop_
_entity_poly.entity_id
_entity_poly.type
_entity_poly.pdbx_seq_one_letter_code
_entity_poly.pdbx_strand_id
1 'polypeptide(L)'
;MDEATQDENGFWKDANGVAISVSASDLERHAYCPLSWKLAKEGHDGKGEAITAGIDKHQKIHDKIESFHNRSIDSRREIAVWTWTLSIVIIFLIDSFAFVYLEDDYLGISGDGFGSQEIGSLDSGWYHLTMYDTQGDGWNGTDLIMIDENNNLVAGPFELINGTEEKITFRLGSDCGGCLVIIRGVSLDSIEISWALSATDFVPPKELGKFLVMLSASVLFVSILMIALPWRERFGWNEPEIEQNNVVQTFDQKIFKPVWQTVDFVGGWISGGRIEGFALLSSIVIMIHGVSLYVADNRQQAALVLALVALLWLIISSSQLFKVLRSIAAREKLSLELGIDYSTKINYSDDSKESSILSDEEIGLRGRPDQIVIIDGSFIPVEQKTGKIPTDPHLSHKIQLLAYIHLIESSTGTKPPYGALRYGADVAFPIEWNDENRNLLMENIQEVQRLTIQGGAKRNHQQRGKCRNCSRKHVCNDSLS
;
A
#
# COMPACT_ATOMS: atom_id res chain seq x y z
N MET A 1 -51.02 18.73 12.42
CA MET A 1 -50.04 17.85 13.08
C MET A 1 -50.68 17.28 14.35
N ASP A 2 -51.98 16.94 14.27
CA ASP A 2 -52.89 17.16 15.41
C ASP A 2 -53.22 15.86 16.17
N GLU A 3 -52.55 14.78 15.78
CA GLU A 3 -52.65 13.42 16.36
C GLU A 3 -51.25 12.92 16.78
N ALA A 4 -50.34 13.83 17.18
CA ALA A 4 -49.06 13.45 17.75
C ALA A 4 -49.22 13.06 19.22
N THR A 5 -48.69 11.89 19.60
CA THR A 5 -48.79 11.34 20.96
C THR A 5 -47.41 11.09 21.55
N GLN A 6 -47.31 11.11 22.88
CA GLN A 6 -46.07 10.80 23.60
C GLN A 6 -46.04 9.31 23.95
N ASP A 7 -44.90 8.65 23.72
CA ASP A 7 -44.68 7.25 24.09
C ASP A 7 -44.28 7.07 25.57
N GLU A 8 -44.15 5.81 26.00
CA GLU A 8 -43.77 5.44 27.38
C GLU A 8 -42.35 5.89 27.77
N ASN A 9 -41.48 6.13 26.79
CA ASN A 9 -40.12 6.61 26.95
C ASN A 9 -40.01 8.14 26.87
N GLY A 10 -41.13 8.84 26.65
CA GLY A 10 -41.22 10.30 26.62
C GLY A 10 -41.02 10.96 25.26
N PHE A 11 -40.80 10.20 24.18
CA PHE A 11 -40.63 10.76 22.83
C PHE A 11 -41.99 11.01 22.16
N TRP A 12 -42.05 12.03 21.29
CA TRP A 12 -43.26 12.30 20.52
C TRP A 12 -43.23 11.52 19.20
N LYS A 13 -44.36 10.88 18.90
CA LYS A 13 -44.62 10.12 17.68
C LYS A 13 -45.70 10.82 16.86
N ASP A 14 -45.66 10.71 15.54
CA ASP A 14 -46.71 11.16 14.64
C ASP A 14 -47.88 10.16 14.58
N ALA A 15 -48.90 10.46 13.75
CA ALA A 15 -50.07 9.59 13.58
C ALA A 15 -49.75 8.20 13.00
N ASN A 16 -48.55 7.99 12.42
CA ASN A 16 -48.07 6.72 11.90
C ASN A 16 -47.21 5.96 12.94
N GLY A 17 -47.00 6.52 14.13
CA GLY A 17 -46.10 5.96 15.14
C GLY A 17 -44.62 6.25 14.88
N VAL A 18 -44.28 7.19 13.97
CA VAL A 18 -42.88 7.55 13.65
C VAL A 18 -42.43 8.71 14.55
N ALA A 19 -41.21 8.64 15.10
CA ALA A 19 -40.70 9.69 15.98
C ALA A 19 -40.54 11.04 15.29
N ILE A 20 -40.93 12.11 15.96
CA ILE A 20 -40.84 13.47 15.44
C ILE A 20 -39.37 13.83 15.22
N SER A 21 -39.01 14.08 13.97
CA SER A 21 -37.61 14.17 13.56
C SER A 21 -36.90 15.43 14.09
N VAL A 22 -35.80 15.20 14.82
CA VAL A 22 -34.91 16.22 15.38
C VAL A 22 -33.52 16.07 14.76
N SER A 23 -32.96 17.15 14.20
CA SER A 23 -31.58 17.13 13.72
C SER A 23 -30.57 17.50 14.83
N ALA A 24 -29.34 17.01 14.75
CA ALA A 24 -28.24 17.42 15.63
C ALA A 24 -28.07 18.95 15.66
N SER A 25 -28.23 19.62 14.51
CA SER A 25 -28.20 21.09 14.40
C SER A 25 -29.46 21.77 14.98
N ASP A 26 -30.60 21.10 15.05
CA ASP A 26 -31.76 21.60 15.80
C ASP A 26 -31.46 21.61 17.29
N LEU A 27 -30.86 20.55 17.83
CA LEU A 27 -30.43 20.45 19.23
C LEU A 27 -29.40 21.53 19.58
N GLU A 28 -28.38 21.75 18.73
CA GLU A 28 -27.40 22.84 18.90
C GLU A 28 -28.09 24.20 19.04
N ARG A 29 -28.99 24.51 18.10
CA ARG A 29 -29.73 25.79 18.06
C ARG A 29 -30.66 25.95 19.25
N HIS A 30 -31.34 24.86 19.65
CA HIS A 30 -32.23 24.85 20.80
C HIS A 30 -31.47 25.14 22.09
N ALA A 31 -30.39 24.39 22.36
CA ALA A 31 -29.53 24.58 23.51
C ALA A 31 -28.85 25.97 23.53
N TYR A 32 -28.56 26.55 22.37
CA TYR A 32 -28.11 27.94 22.28
C TYR A 32 -29.17 28.93 22.78
N CYS A 33 -30.40 28.85 22.23
CA CYS A 33 -31.60 29.56 22.66
C CYS A 33 -32.88 28.97 21.99
N PRO A 34 -33.87 28.44 22.73
CA PRO A 34 -35.06 27.80 22.15
C PRO A 34 -35.89 28.72 21.25
N LEU A 35 -35.99 30.01 21.59
CA LEU A 35 -36.67 30.99 20.75
C LEU A 35 -35.93 31.23 19.42
N SER A 36 -34.59 31.19 19.40
CA SER A 36 -33.81 31.30 18.16
C SER A 36 -33.92 30.05 17.29
N TRP A 37 -34.09 28.87 17.90
CA TRP A 37 -34.42 27.64 17.20
C TRP A 37 -35.82 27.70 16.58
N LYS A 38 -36.84 28.14 17.34
CA LYS A 38 -38.21 28.29 16.85
C LYS A 38 -38.27 29.21 15.62
N LEU A 39 -37.65 30.39 15.71
CA LEU A 39 -37.57 31.34 14.59
C LEU A 39 -36.89 30.72 13.35
N ALA A 40 -35.94 29.78 13.54
CA ALA A 40 -35.35 29.04 12.42
C ALA A 40 -36.32 28.04 11.78
N LYS A 41 -37.15 27.34 12.56
CA LYS A 41 -38.22 26.45 12.05
C LYS A 41 -39.33 27.23 11.34
N GLU A 42 -39.60 28.46 11.76
CA GLU A 42 -40.55 29.39 11.12
C GLU A 42 -40.00 29.99 9.80
N GLY A 43 -38.81 29.59 9.35
CA GLY A 43 -38.23 30.02 8.08
C GLY A 43 -37.46 31.35 8.14
N HIS A 44 -37.20 31.90 9.33
CA HIS A 44 -36.35 33.08 9.46
C HIS A 44 -34.87 32.68 9.40
N ASP A 45 -34.19 33.07 8.32
CA ASP A 45 -32.75 32.89 8.19
C ASP A 45 -31.94 33.77 9.15
N GLY A 46 -30.79 33.26 9.55
CA GLY A 46 -29.84 34.03 10.35
C GLY A 46 -29.12 35.06 9.48
N LYS A 47 -29.17 36.33 9.85
CA LYS A 47 -28.42 37.40 9.17
C LYS A 47 -27.20 37.82 9.99
N GLY A 48 -26.07 38.03 9.30
CA GLY A 48 -24.86 38.59 9.91
C GLY A 48 -23.57 38.06 9.27
N GLU A 49 -22.57 38.93 9.19
CA GLU A 49 -21.24 38.66 8.61
C GLU A 49 -20.55 37.44 9.25
N ALA A 50 -20.77 37.21 10.56
CA ALA A 50 -20.23 36.06 11.27
C ALA A 50 -20.78 34.70 10.78
N ILE A 51 -21.98 34.64 10.21
CA ILE A 51 -22.50 33.38 9.62
C ILE A 51 -21.84 33.15 8.27
N THR A 52 -21.82 34.14 7.39
CA THR A 52 -21.22 34.01 6.06
C THR A 52 -19.73 33.70 6.14
N ALA A 53 -19.02 34.34 7.08
CA ALA A 53 -17.62 34.02 7.37
C ALA A 53 -17.44 32.64 8.02
N GLY A 54 -18.41 32.17 8.82
CA GLY A 54 -18.40 30.82 9.40
C GLY A 54 -18.54 29.72 8.35
N ILE A 55 -19.50 29.88 7.41
CA ILE A 55 -19.74 28.96 6.29
C ILE A 55 -18.53 28.93 5.36
N ASP A 56 -18.03 30.09 4.92
CA ASP A 56 -16.83 30.19 4.08
C ASP A 56 -15.59 29.57 4.75
N LYS A 57 -15.43 29.75 6.07
CA LYS A 57 -14.33 29.13 6.82
C LYS A 57 -14.47 27.63 6.97
N HIS A 58 -15.68 27.10 7.14
CA HIS A 58 -15.93 25.64 7.21
C HIS A 58 -15.68 24.99 5.85
N GLN A 59 -16.19 25.57 4.76
CA GLN A 59 -15.91 25.12 3.39
C GLN A 59 -14.39 25.09 3.10
N LYS A 60 -13.65 26.16 3.44
CA LYS A 60 -12.19 26.20 3.27
C LYS A 60 -11.43 25.14 4.08
N ILE A 61 -12.02 24.62 5.16
CA ILE A 61 -11.42 23.52 5.94
C ILE A 61 -11.79 22.18 5.29
N HIS A 62 -13.05 22.01 4.86
CA HIS A 62 -13.53 20.87 4.04
C HIS A 62 -12.61 20.65 2.83
N ASP A 63 -12.46 21.67 1.97
CA ASP A 63 -11.62 21.62 0.76
C ASP A 63 -10.15 21.24 1.09
N LYS A 64 -9.63 21.71 2.23
CA LYS A 64 -8.27 21.37 2.68
C LYS A 64 -8.16 19.91 3.14
N ILE A 65 -9.12 19.41 3.92
CA ILE A 65 -9.12 18.02 4.42
C ILE A 65 -9.30 17.04 3.26
N GLU A 66 -10.20 17.32 2.32
CA GLU A 66 -10.36 16.55 1.08
C GLU A 66 -9.03 16.51 0.29
N SER A 67 -8.39 17.67 0.11
CA SER A 67 -7.09 17.73 -0.58
C SER A 67 -5.98 16.97 0.15
N PHE A 68 -6.02 16.88 1.48
CA PHE A 68 -5.09 16.06 2.27
C PHE A 68 -5.35 14.56 2.07
N HIS A 69 -6.61 14.14 2.07
CA HIS A 69 -7.01 12.76 1.84
C HIS A 69 -6.56 12.28 0.44
N ASN A 70 -6.90 13.02 -0.62
CA ASN A 70 -6.53 12.70 -1.99
C ASN A 70 -5.00 12.61 -2.16
N ARG A 71 -4.24 13.58 -1.62
CA ARG A 71 -2.76 13.53 -1.61
C ARG A 71 -2.20 12.32 -0.87
N SER A 72 -2.89 11.81 0.15
CA SER A 72 -2.43 10.64 0.90
C SER A 72 -2.47 9.34 0.07
N ILE A 73 -3.46 9.22 -0.82
CA ILE A 73 -3.59 8.10 -1.77
C ILE A 73 -2.51 8.20 -2.85
N ASP A 74 -2.35 9.38 -3.46
CA ASP A 74 -1.33 9.60 -4.50
C ASP A 74 0.09 9.33 -3.99
N SER A 75 0.41 9.82 -2.79
CA SER A 75 1.71 9.61 -2.14
C SER A 75 2.04 8.12 -1.95
N ARG A 76 1.05 7.27 -1.62
CA ARG A 76 1.24 5.80 -1.56
C ARG A 76 1.53 5.20 -2.94
N ARG A 77 0.85 5.68 -4.00
CA ARG A 77 1.11 5.24 -5.38
C ARG A 77 2.50 5.63 -5.85
N GLU A 78 2.96 6.85 -5.56
CA GLU A 78 4.31 7.30 -5.89
C GLU A 78 5.40 6.45 -5.21
N ILE A 79 5.22 6.12 -3.92
CA ILE A 79 6.12 5.22 -3.18
C ILE A 79 6.15 3.84 -3.83
N ALA A 80 4.98 3.29 -4.21
CA ALA A 80 4.89 2.01 -4.92
C ALA A 80 5.75 2.01 -6.19
N VAL A 81 5.53 2.97 -7.08
CA VAL A 81 6.25 3.08 -8.37
C VAL A 81 7.75 3.28 -8.15
N TRP A 82 8.15 4.09 -7.16
CA TRP A 82 9.55 4.25 -6.78
C TRP A 82 10.21 2.94 -6.32
N THR A 83 9.57 2.19 -5.41
CA THR A 83 10.14 0.89 -4.95
C THR A 83 10.29 -0.09 -6.09
N TRP A 84 9.29 -0.17 -6.99
CA TRP A 84 9.35 -1.02 -8.19
C TRP A 84 10.50 -0.64 -9.13
N THR A 85 10.72 0.65 -9.39
CA THR A 85 11.84 1.06 -10.25
C THR A 85 13.20 0.86 -9.59
N LEU A 86 13.32 1.07 -8.27
CA LEU A 86 14.56 0.80 -7.55
C LEU A 86 14.94 -0.69 -7.57
N SER A 87 13.96 -1.59 -7.39
CA SER A 87 14.23 -3.04 -7.44
C SER A 87 14.76 -3.49 -8.80
N ILE A 88 14.30 -2.90 -9.91
CA ILE A 88 14.84 -3.19 -11.25
C ILE A 88 16.32 -2.81 -11.36
N VAL A 89 16.76 -1.70 -10.72
CA VAL A 89 18.18 -1.33 -10.66
C VAL A 89 18.98 -2.41 -9.93
N ILE A 90 18.50 -2.85 -8.76
CA ILE A 90 19.16 -3.87 -7.94
C ILE A 90 19.30 -5.19 -8.72
N ILE A 91 18.24 -5.61 -9.41
CA ILE A 91 18.20 -6.80 -10.27
C ILE A 91 19.28 -6.74 -11.36
N PHE A 92 19.39 -5.64 -12.11
CA PHE A 92 20.42 -5.49 -13.15
C PHE A 92 21.85 -5.41 -12.60
N LEU A 93 22.05 -4.87 -11.39
CA LEU A 93 23.35 -4.86 -10.73
C LEU A 93 23.78 -6.26 -10.26
N ILE A 94 22.84 -7.08 -9.78
CA ILE A 94 23.10 -8.48 -9.41
C ILE A 94 23.51 -9.28 -10.65
N ASP A 95 22.81 -9.14 -11.78
CA ASP A 95 23.20 -9.78 -13.04
C ASP A 95 24.58 -9.32 -13.51
N SER A 96 24.80 -8.01 -13.56
CA SER A 96 26.08 -7.45 -13.98
C SER A 96 27.24 -7.94 -13.11
N PHE A 97 27.00 -8.19 -11.82
CA PHE A 97 27.99 -8.80 -10.94
C PHE A 97 28.19 -10.29 -11.26
N ALA A 98 27.10 -11.06 -11.42
CA ALA A 98 27.16 -12.48 -11.77
C ALA A 98 27.90 -12.73 -13.10
N PHE A 99 27.70 -11.89 -14.12
CA PHE A 99 28.42 -11.99 -15.39
C PHE A 99 29.93 -11.76 -15.30
N VAL A 100 30.42 -11.06 -14.27
CA VAL A 100 31.84 -10.74 -14.07
C VAL A 100 32.51 -11.70 -13.09
N TYR A 101 31.80 -12.17 -12.06
CA TYR A 101 32.37 -12.97 -10.97
C TYR A 101 32.18 -14.49 -11.10
N LEU A 102 31.34 -14.98 -12.01
CA LEU A 102 31.19 -16.43 -12.28
C LEU A 102 32.24 -16.96 -13.27
N GLU A 103 33.48 -16.47 -13.20
CA GLU A 103 34.55 -16.74 -14.17
C GLU A 103 35.91 -17.07 -13.51
N ASP A 104 35.89 -17.51 -12.24
CA ASP A 104 37.08 -18.02 -11.56
C ASP A 104 37.45 -19.43 -12.08
N ASP A 105 38.24 -19.44 -13.17
CA ASP A 105 39.03 -20.60 -13.63
C ASP A 105 40.17 -20.86 -12.63
N TYR A 106 40.19 -22.04 -12.00
CA TYR A 106 41.33 -22.47 -11.19
C TYR A 106 42.45 -23.08 -12.05
N LEU A 107 43.70 -22.84 -11.63
CA LEU A 107 44.98 -23.27 -12.21
C LEU A 107 44.87 -24.35 -13.30
N GLY A 108 45.03 -23.93 -14.55
CA GLY A 108 44.96 -24.83 -15.69
C GLY A 108 46.25 -25.64 -15.93
N ILE A 109 46.09 -26.89 -16.36
CA ILE A 109 47.15 -27.72 -16.93
C ILE A 109 47.25 -27.40 -18.43
N SER A 110 48.45 -27.27 -19.00
CA SER A 110 48.62 -26.98 -20.42
C SER A 110 49.67 -27.85 -21.11
N GLY A 111 49.60 -27.90 -22.44
CA GLY A 111 50.51 -28.63 -23.29
C GLY A 111 50.54 -28.09 -24.72
N ASP A 112 51.56 -28.48 -25.48
CA ASP A 112 51.83 -28.05 -26.85
C ASP A 112 52.17 -29.23 -27.77
N GLY A 113 51.84 -29.09 -29.07
CA GLY A 113 52.18 -30.06 -30.11
C GLY A 113 51.49 -31.43 -30.01
N PHE A 114 52.09 -32.44 -30.65
CA PHE A 114 51.53 -33.80 -30.71
C PHE A 114 52.09 -34.69 -29.61
N GLY A 115 51.24 -35.63 -29.14
CA GLY A 115 51.67 -36.73 -28.29
C GLY A 115 50.63 -37.06 -27.23
N SER A 116 51.11 -37.72 -26.18
CA SER A 116 50.35 -38.03 -24.98
C SER A 116 50.99 -37.39 -23.76
N GLN A 117 50.23 -36.63 -22.98
CA GLN A 117 50.69 -35.97 -21.75
C GLN A 117 49.89 -36.51 -20.55
N GLU A 118 50.61 -37.08 -19.58
CA GLU A 118 50.03 -37.55 -18.32
C GLU A 118 49.74 -36.31 -17.45
N ILE A 119 48.47 -36.12 -17.09
CA ILE A 119 48.00 -34.96 -16.35
C ILE A 119 47.59 -35.29 -14.90
N GLY A 120 47.72 -36.56 -14.50
CA GLY A 120 47.40 -37.05 -13.16
C GLY A 120 45.91 -37.33 -12.96
N SER A 121 45.46 -37.28 -11.71
CA SER A 121 44.05 -37.50 -11.39
C SER A 121 43.21 -36.24 -11.57
N LEU A 122 42.08 -36.35 -12.27
CA LEU A 122 41.05 -35.31 -12.37
C LEU A 122 39.80 -35.74 -11.61
N ASP A 123 39.24 -34.85 -10.79
CA ASP A 123 37.98 -35.11 -10.08
C ASP A 123 36.76 -34.98 -11.01
N SER A 124 35.64 -35.60 -10.64
CA SER A 124 34.38 -35.43 -11.36
C SER A 124 33.84 -34.00 -11.25
N GLY A 125 33.85 -33.26 -12.36
CA GLY A 125 33.55 -31.83 -12.35
C GLY A 125 33.35 -31.23 -13.74
N TRP A 126 33.21 -29.90 -13.77
CA TRP A 126 33.19 -29.11 -14.99
C TRP A 126 34.59 -28.62 -15.33
N TYR A 127 34.94 -28.72 -16.60
CA TYR A 127 36.23 -28.36 -17.14
C TYR A 127 36.10 -27.47 -18.37
N HIS A 128 37.02 -26.54 -18.50
CA HIS A 128 37.20 -25.73 -19.69
C HIS A 128 38.46 -26.18 -20.43
N LEU A 129 38.30 -26.56 -21.69
CA LEU A 129 39.41 -26.78 -22.62
C LEU A 129 39.49 -25.58 -23.54
N THR A 130 40.56 -24.81 -23.44
CA THR A 130 40.91 -23.79 -24.45
C THR A 130 41.93 -24.39 -25.42
N MET A 131 41.61 -24.36 -26.70
CA MET A 131 42.45 -24.81 -27.80
C MET A 131 42.96 -23.58 -28.55
N TYR A 132 44.25 -23.54 -28.85
CA TYR A 132 44.91 -22.45 -29.55
C TYR A 132 45.51 -22.93 -30.87
N ASP A 133 45.49 -22.05 -31.85
CA ASP A 133 46.20 -22.17 -33.12
C ASP A 133 46.82 -20.82 -33.48
N THR A 134 48.13 -20.83 -33.75
CA THR A 134 48.89 -19.63 -34.09
C THR A 134 48.67 -19.11 -35.52
N GLN A 135 48.21 -19.96 -36.46
CA GLN A 135 47.96 -19.57 -37.85
C GLN A 135 46.50 -19.16 -38.09
N GLY A 136 45.57 -19.75 -37.33
CA GLY A 136 44.15 -19.44 -37.35
C GLY A 136 43.36 -20.16 -38.45
N ASP A 137 43.94 -21.17 -39.11
CA ASP A 137 43.26 -22.06 -40.05
C ASP A 137 42.67 -23.32 -39.39
N GLY A 138 42.92 -23.52 -38.09
CA GLY A 138 42.39 -24.59 -37.27
C GLY A 138 43.34 -25.78 -37.15
N TRP A 139 42.92 -26.77 -36.36
CA TRP A 139 43.72 -27.96 -36.06
C TRP A 139 43.81 -28.97 -37.22
N ASN A 140 43.22 -28.66 -38.38
CA ASN A 140 43.42 -29.37 -39.65
C ASN A 140 43.16 -30.90 -39.56
N GLY A 141 42.07 -31.32 -38.90
CA GLY A 141 41.74 -32.73 -38.69
C GLY A 141 42.51 -33.40 -37.55
N THR A 142 43.17 -32.61 -36.69
CA THR A 142 43.75 -33.06 -35.43
C THR A 142 42.74 -32.87 -34.30
N ASP A 143 42.56 -33.89 -33.45
CA ASP A 143 41.71 -33.82 -32.28
C ASP A 143 42.46 -34.07 -30.96
N LEU A 144 41.90 -33.58 -29.86
CA LEU A 144 42.29 -33.89 -28.50
C LEU A 144 41.23 -34.82 -27.87
N ILE A 145 41.71 -35.92 -27.30
CA ILE A 145 40.93 -36.80 -26.43
C ILE A 145 41.57 -36.91 -25.04
N MET A 146 40.77 -37.31 -24.06
CA MET A 146 41.25 -37.75 -22.75
C MET A 146 40.84 -39.19 -22.51
N ILE A 147 41.77 -39.99 -22.00
CA ILE A 147 41.53 -41.38 -21.59
C ILE A 147 41.94 -41.61 -20.12
N ASP A 148 41.31 -42.60 -19.48
CA ASP A 148 41.70 -43.08 -18.16
C ASP A 148 42.88 -44.07 -18.21
N GLU A 149 43.39 -44.46 -17.04
CA GLU A 149 44.42 -45.50 -16.88
C GLU A 149 44.07 -46.87 -17.52
N ASN A 150 42.80 -47.12 -17.83
CA ASN A 150 42.29 -48.35 -18.44
C ASN A 150 42.12 -48.22 -19.97
N ASN A 151 42.46 -47.06 -20.56
CA ASN A 151 42.26 -46.68 -21.97
C ASN A 151 40.80 -46.48 -22.39
N ASN A 152 39.88 -46.21 -21.46
CA ASN A 152 38.53 -45.77 -21.78
C ASN A 152 38.53 -44.29 -22.16
N LEU A 153 37.80 -43.92 -23.21
CA LEU A 153 37.56 -42.52 -23.56
C LEU A 153 36.69 -41.83 -22.50
N VAL A 154 37.24 -40.85 -21.79
CA VAL A 154 36.50 -40.07 -20.78
C VAL A 154 35.97 -38.74 -21.31
N ALA A 155 36.64 -38.15 -22.30
CA ALA A 155 36.21 -36.90 -22.95
C ALA A 155 36.84 -36.71 -24.33
N GLY A 156 36.20 -35.90 -25.17
CA GLY A 156 36.56 -35.67 -26.58
C GLY A 156 35.84 -36.61 -27.55
N PRO A 157 36.17 -36.59 -28.85
CA PRO A 157 37.19 -35.73 -29.46
C PRO A 157 36.79 -34.25 -29.47
N PHE A 158 37.78 -33.38 -29.28
CA PHE A 158 37.68 -31.93 -29.42
C PHE A 158 38.58 -31.47 -30.55
N GLU A 159 38.08 -30.61 -31.44
CA GLU A 159 38.80 -30.09 -32.60
C GLU A 159 38.53 -28.59 -32.72
N LEU A 160 39.57 -27.79 -32.96
CA LEU A 160 39.46 -26.38 -33.33
C LEU A 160 39.27 -26.29 -34.85
N ILE A 161 38.06 -25.97 -35.30
CA ILE A 161 37.71 -26.05 -36.74
C ILE A 161 38.31 -24.89 -37.54
N ASN A 162 38.40 -23.69 -36.95
CA ASN A 162 38.88 -22.45 -37.60
C ASN A 162 39.10 -21.35 -36.55
N GLY A 163 39.99 -20.40 -36.80
CA GLY A 163 40.31 -19.31 -35.89
C GLY A 163 41.41 -19.67 -34.89
N THR A 164 41.91 -18.67 -34.17
CA THR A 164 43.14 -18.79 -33.36
C THR A 164 42.91 -19.32 -31.94
N GLU A 165 41.66 -19.34 -31.47
CA GLU A 165 41.30 -19.76 -30.11
C GLU A 165 39.84 -20.24 -30.05
N GLU A 166 39.58 -21.37 -29.40
CA GLU A 166 38.23 -21.82 -29.03
C GLU A 166 38.22 -22.39 -27.61
N LYS A 167 37.29 -21.92 -26.76
CA LYS A 167 37.08 -22.40 -25.39
C LYS A 167 35.83 -23.28 -25.31
N ILE A 168 36.03 -24.59 -25.17
CA ILE A 168 34.99 -25.59 -25.02
C ILE A 168 34.76 -25.88 -23.52
N THR A 169 33.53 -26.23 -23.16
CA THR A 169 33.17 -26.65 -21.80
C THR A 169 32.63 -28.08 -21.83
N PHE A 170 33.15 -28.95 -20.97
CA PHE A 170 32.70 -30.33 -20.84
C PHE A 170 32.65 -30.77 -19.37
N ARG A 171 32.02 -31.92 -19.10
CA ARG A 171 31.87 -32.46 -17.75
C ARG A 171 32.40 -33.89 -17.67
N LEU A 172 33.22 -34.18 -16.66
CA LEU A 172 33.57 -35.56 -16.30
C LEU A 172 32.46 -36.17 -15.42
N GLY A 173 31.96 -37.34 -15.80
CA GLY A 173 30.87 -38.03 -15.10
C GLY A 173 31.32 -38.78 -13.83
N SER A 174 32.61 -39.09 -13.75
CA SER A 174 33.31 -39.77 -12.65
C SER A 174 34.77 -39.29 -12.64
N ASP A 175 35.45 -39.48 -11.52
CA ASP A 175 36.87 -39.12 -11.38
C ASP A 175 37.72 -39.91 -12.38
N CYS A 176 38.70 -39.26 -13.02
CA CYS A 176 39.64 -39.87 -13.96
C CYS A 176 40.99 -40.09 -13.26
N GLY A 177 41.26 -41.32 -12.82
CA GLY A 177 42.57 -41.72 -12.29
C GLY A 177 43.59 -41.90 -13.42
N GLY A 178 44.79 -41.34 -13.24
CA GLY A 178 45.89 -41.47 -14.22
C GLY A 178 45.53 -40.91 -15.60
N CYS A 179 44.80 -39.81 -15.65
CA CYS A 179 44.24 -39.26 -16.88
C CYS A 179 45.34 -38.84 -17.86
N LEU A 180 45.16 -39.23 -19.13
CA LEU A 180 46.11 -38.98 -20.21
C LEU A 180 45.41 -38.16 -21.31
N VAL A 181 45.95 -36.98 -21.59
CA VAL A 181 45.55 -36.20 -22.77
C VAL A 181 46.32 -36.75 -23.96
N ILE A 182 45.63 -37.05 -25.07
CA ILE A 182 46.24 -37.47 -26.32
C ILE A 182 45.76 -36.56 -27.45
N ILE A 183 46.72 -35.98 -28.18
CA ILE A 183 46.47 -35.26 -29.43
C ILE A 183 46.71 -36.22 -30.59
N ARG A 184 45.69 -36.44 -31.41
CA ARG A 184 45.66 -37.40 -32.53
C ARG A 184 45.44 -36.64 -33.82
N GLY A 185 46.35 -36.74 -34.79
CA GLY A 185 46.18 -36.01 -36.05
C GLY A 185 47.34 -36.17 -37.03
N VAL A 186 47.32 -35.32 -38.06
CA VAL A 186 48.24 -35.38 -39.19
C VAL A 186 48.75 -33.99 -39.63
N SER A 187 48.52 -32.94 -38.83
CA SER A 187 49.10 -31.62 -39.13
C SER A 187 50.63 -31.70 -39.23
N LEU A 188 51.19 -30.93 -40.16
CA LEU A 188 52.60 -31.02 -40.56
C LEU A 188 53.54 -30.33 -39.56
N ASP A 189 53.02 -29.37 -38.78
CA ASP A 189 53.82 -28.45 -37.98
C ASP A 189 53.34 -28.42 -36.52
N SER A 190 53.99 -29.24 -35.69
CA SER A 190 53.62 -29.46 -34.28
C SER A 190 53.85 -28.27 -33.33
N ILE A 191 54.30 -27.13 -33.84
CA ILE A 191 54.64 -25.93 -33.06
C ILE A 191 53.45 -24.96 -33.00
N GLU A 192 52.43 -25.21 -33.83
CA GLU A 192 51.35 -24.25 -34.10
C GLU A 192 50.13 -24.43 -33.20
N ILE A 193 49.97 -25.63 -32.62
CA ILE A 193 48.84 -26.00 -31.76
C ILE A 193 49.26 -26.09 -30.28
N SER A 194 48.41 -25.57 -29.39
CA SER A 194 48.55 -25.74 -27.94
C SER A 194 47.20 -25.71 -27.24
N TRP A 195 47.14 -26.16 -25.99
CA TRP A 195 45.90 -26.27 -25.23
C TRP A 195 46.10 -25.97 -23.75
N ALA A 196 45.02 -25.55 -23.09
CA ALA A 196 44.94 -25.37 -21.65
C ALA A 196 43.62 -25.95 -21.12
N LEU A 197 43.69 -26.64 -19.99
CA LEU A 197 42.59 -27.31 -19.30
C LEU A 197 42.46 -26.73 -17.89
N SER A 198 41.44 -25.91 -17.62
CA SER A 198 41.11 -25.41 -16.27
C SER A 198 39.90 -26.14 -15.68
N ALA A 199 39.90 -26.26 -14.35
CA ALA A 199 38.76 -26.77 -13.59
C ALA A 199 37.92 -25.60 -13.04
N THR A 200 36.62 -25.82 -12.85
CA THR A 200 35.75 -24.86 -12.16
C THR A 200 34.77 -25.57 -11.22
N ASP A 201 34.68 -25.06 -9.98
CA ASP A 201 33.70 -25.50 -8.98
C ASP A 201 32.28 -24.97 -9.27
N PHE A 202 32.15 -24.01 -10.18
CA PHE A 202 30.89 -23.36 -10.51
C PHE A 202 30.21 -24.01 -11.72
N VAL A 203 28.88 -24.06 -11.70
CA VAL A 203 28.10 -24.51 -12.86
C VAL A 203 28.31 -23.50 -14.00
N PRO A 204 28.76 -23.93 -15.20
CA PRO A 204 29.04 -23.02 -16.30
C PRO A 204 27.85 -22.11 -16.61
N PRO A 205 28.02 -20.79 -16.83
CA PRO A 205 26.89 -19.85 -16.95
C PRO A 205 25.83 -20.21 -18.01
N LYS A 206 26.20 -20.88 -19.11
CA LYS A 206 25.22 -21.38 -20.11
C LYS A 206 24.37 -22.54 -19.56
N GLU A 207 24.92 -23.41 -18.72
CA GLU A 207 24.18 -24.48 -18.04
C GLU A 207 23.34 -23.94 -16.86
N LEU A 208 23.87 -22.96 -16.11
CA LEU A 208 23.12 -22.23 -15.09
C LEU A 208 21.92 -21.49 -15.73
N GLY A 209 22.12 -20.86 -16.89
CA GLY A 209 21.06 -20.23 -17.67
C GLY A 209 19.95 -21.21 -18.06
N LYS A 210 20.30 -22.38 -18.61
CA LYS A 210 19.33 -23.48 -18.88
C LYS A 210 18.58 -23.90 -17.62
N PHE A 211 19.28 -24.07 -16.49
CA PHE A 211 18.67 -24.43 -15.21
C PHE A 211 17.65 -23.37 -14.76
N LEU A 212 17.99 -22.09 -14.82
CA LEU A 212 17.09 -21.00 -14.47
C LEU A 212 15.88 -20.92 -15.41
N VAL A 213 16.03 -21.17 -16.71
CA VAL A 213 14.90 -21.26 -17.67
C VAL A 213 13.98 -22.45 -17.37
N MET A 214 14.51 -23.59 -16.94
CA MET A 214 13.69 -24.73 -16.50
C MET A 214 13.01 -24.47 -15.14
N LEU A 215 13.70 -23.76 -14.24
CA LEU A 215 13.16 -23.35 -12.94
C LEU A 215 12.03 -22.34 -13.11
N SER A 216 12.16 -21.34 -13.98
CA SER A 216 11.09 -20.36 -14.23
C SER A 216 9.84 -21.01 -14.82
N ALA A 217 9.97 -21.96 -15.75
CA ALA A 217 8.86 -22.74 -16.26
C ALA A 217 8.17 -23.57 -15.15
N SER A 218 8.96 -24.15 -14.24
CA SER A 218 8.46 -24.91 -13.09
C SER A 218 7.71 -24.00 -12.10
N VAL A 219 8.27 -22.83 -11.77
CA VAL A 219 7.63 -21.82 -10.90
C VAL A 219 6.36 -21.28 -11.54
N LEU A 220 6.35 -21.00 -12.85
CA LEU A 220 5.16 -20.59 -13.59
C LEU A 220 4.04 -21.65 -13.52
N PHE A 221 4.38 -22.92 -13.72
CA PHE A 221 3.41 -24.01 -13.60
C PHE A 221 2.81 -24.11 -12.19
N VAL A 222 3.64 -24.05 -11.14
CA VAL A 222 3.16 -23.99 -9.75
C VAL A 222 2.29 -22.76 -9.50
N SER A 223 2.68 -21.59 -10.02
CA SER A 223 1.90 -20.35 -9.89
C SER A 223 0.49 -20.48 -10.50
N ILE A 224 0.40 -21.08 -11.68
CA ILE A 224 -0.89 -21.36 -12.35
C ILE A 224 -1.72 -22.34 -11.51
N LEU A 225 -1.11 -23.38 -10.93
CA LEU A 225 -1.82 -24.30 -10.03
C LEU A 225 -2.30 -23.60 -8.74
N MET A 226 -1.52 -22.67 -8.18
CA MET A 226 -1.94 -21.89 -7.00
C MET A 226 -3.11 -20.95 -7.30
N ILE A 227 -3.27 -20.50 -8.55
CA ILE A 227 -4.43 -19.71 -9.00
C ILE A 227 -5.64 -20.62 -9.31
N ALA A 228 -5.40 -21.78 -9.91
CA ALA A 228 -6.45 -22.69 -10.38
C ALA A 228 -7.04 -23.61 -9.29
N LEU A 229 -6.33 -23.81 -8.17
CA LEU A 229 -6.73 -24.73 -7.09
C LEU A 229 -6.95 -23.97 -5.77
N PRO A 230 -7.96 -24.34 -4.96
CA PRO A 230 -8.19 -23.78 -3.63
C PRO A 230 -7.19 -24.36 -2.60
N TRP A 231 -5.90 -24.13 -2.84
CA TRP A 231 -4.81 -24.65 -2.01
C TRP A 231 -4.85 -24.08 -0.58
N ARG A 232 -5.26 -22.82 -0.44
CA ARG A 232 -5.39 -22.10 0.83
C ARG A 232 -6.35 -22.81 1.79
N GLU A 233 -7.58 -23.06 1.35
CA GLU A 233 -8.58 -23.83 2.10
C GLU A 233 -8.05 -25.23 2.48
N ARG A 234 -7.40 -25.91 1.53
CA ARG A 234 -6.90 -27.29 1.71
C ARG A 234 -5.78 -27.41 2.75
N PHE A 235 -4.95 -26.38 2.91
CA PHE A 235 -3.86 -26.37 3.90
C PHE A 235 -4.21 -25.61 5.19
N GLY A 236 -5.47 -25.21 5.40
CA GLY A 236 -5.88 -24.36 6.53
C GLY A 236 -5.21 -22.98 6.51
N TRP A 237 -4.72 -22.57 5.34
CA TRP A 237 -4.06 -21.30 5.08
C TRP A 237 -5.11 -20.22 4.84
N ASN A 238 -5.87 -19.93 5.89
CA ASN A 238 -6.65 -18.71 5.95
C ASN A 238 -5.66 -17.55 5.74
N GLU A 239 -5.99 -16.60 4.87
CA GLU A 239 -5.32 -15.30 4.99
C GLU A 239 -5.50 -14.83 6.43
N PRO A 240 -4.49 -14.19 7.06
CA PRO A 240 -4.77 -13.49 8.29
C PRO A 240 -5.94 -12.59 7.98
N GLU A 241 -7.07 -12.79 8.66
CA GLU A 241 -8.10 -11.78 8.69
C GLU A 241 -7.35 -10.50 9.05
N ILE A 242 -7.36 -9.54 8.12
CA ILE A 242 -7.09 -8.17 8.51
C ILE A 242 -8.01 -7.98 9.70
N GLU A 243 -7.47 -7.62 10.87
CA GLU A 243 -8.27 -7.25 12.04
C GLU A 243 -9.01 -5.94 11.72
N GLN A 244 -9.97 -6.04 10.81
CA GLN A 244 -11.23 -5.34 10.88
C GLN A 244 -11.81 -5.77 12.21
N ASN A 245 -11.43 -5.06 13.28
CA ASN A 245 -11.99 -5.20 14.61
C ASN A 245 -13.46 -5.57 14.47
N ASN A 246 -13.90 -6.72 15.00
CA ASN A 246 -15.16 -7.36 14.57
C ASN A 246 -16.41 -6.45 14.68
N VAL A 247 -16.31 -5.37 15.46
CA VAL A 247 -17.06 -4.10 15.42
C VAL A 247 -17.44 -3.60 14.00
N VAL A 248 -16.58 -3.79 12.99
CA VAL A 248 -16.72 -3.19 11.66
C VAL A 248 -17.57 -4.06 10.72
N GLN A 249 -17.71 -5.36 10.98
CA GLN A 249 -18.48 -6.26 10.11
C GLN A 249 -20.00 -6.14 10.29
N THR A 250 -20.49 -5.58 11.40
CA THR A 250 -21.92 -5.31 11.65
C THR A 250 -22.43 -4.03 10.99
N PHE A 251 -21.57 -3.20 10.40
CA PHE A 251 -22.02 -2.12 9.51
C PHE A 251 -22.50 -2.68 8.18
N ASP A 252 -23.69 -2.26 7.73
CA ASP A 252 -24.05 -2.40 6.32
C ASP A 252 -23.06 -1.58 5.49
N GLN A 253 -22.13 -2.28 4.83
CA GLN A 253 -21.05 -1.72 4.00
C GLN A 253 -21.57 -0.86 2.83
N LYS A 254 -22.90 -0.76 2.64
CA LYS A 254 -23.53 0.21 1.75
C LYS A 254 -23.37 1.67 2.22
N ILE A 255 -23.33 1.93 3.53
CA ILE A 255 -23.33 3.30 4.08
C ILE A 255 -21.97 3.99 3.95
N PHE A 256 -20.88 3.24 4.13
CA PHE A 256 -19.50 3.72 3.98
C PHE A 256 -18.70 2.76 3.10
N LYS A 257 -18.93 2.82 1.78
CA LYS A 257 -18.08 2.11 0.82
C LYS A 257 -16.71 2.80 0.73
N PRO A 258 -15.58 2.14 1.03
CA PRO A 258 -14.27 2.64 0.62
C PRO A 258 -14.20 2.55 -0.90
N VAL A 259 -14.42 3.68 -1.59
CA VAL A 259 -14.68 3.71 -3.04
C VAL A 259 -13.48 3.18 -3.84
N TRP A 260 -12.25 3.36 -3.35
CA TRP A 260 -11.05 2.75 -3.92
C TRP A 260 -10.07 2.28 -2.84
N GLN A 261 -9.88 0.95 -2.78
CA GLN A 261 -8.91 0.22 -1.97
C GLN A 261 -9.15 0.29 -0.45
N THR A 262 -8.84 -0.80 0.26
CA THR A 262 -8.85 -0.81 1.73
C THR A 262 -7.82 0.19 2.25
N VAL A 263 -8.06 0.76 3.43
CA VAL A 263 -7.17 1.78 4.05
C VAL A 263 -5.76 1.22 4.33
N ASP A 264 -5.60 -0.11 4.23
CA ASP A 264 -4.36 -0.89 4.39
C ASP A 264 -3.75 -1.38 3.06
N PHE A 265 -4.28 -0.94 1.91
CA PHE A 265 -3.53 -1.03 0.65
C PHE A 265 -2.39 0.00 0.67
N VAL A 266 -1.27 -0.41 1.22
CA VAL A 266 0.03 0.14 0.85
C VAL A 266 0.35 -0.43 -0.51
N GLY A 267 0.24 0.41 -1.55
CA GLY A 267 0.82 0.12 -2.85
C GLY A 267 2.31 -0.15 -2.64
N GLY A 268 2.69 -1.40 -2.83
CA GLY A 268 3.94 -1.92 -2.32
C GLY A 268 3.89 -3.42 -2.38
N TRP A 269 5.02 -4.05 -2.13
CA TRP A 269 5.26 -5.46 -2.44
C TRP A 269 4.33 -6.42 -1.66
N ILE A 270 3.47 -5.95 -0.76
CA ILE A 270 2.74 -6.80 0.19
C ILE A 270 1.20 -6.83 0.04
N SER A 271 0.38 -5.88 0.50
CA SER A 271 -1.08 -6.08 0.82
C SER A 271 -2.01 -6.83 -0.18
N GLY A 272 -2.31 -8.12 0.12
CA GLY A 272 -3.50 -8.91 -0.33
C GLY A 272 -3.41 -9.59 -1.71
N GLY A 273 -3.76 -10.89 -1.83
CA GLY A 273 -3.56 -11.65 -3.10
C GLY A 273 -2.08 -12.00 -3.37
N ARG A 274 -1.30 -12.07 -2.28
CA ARG A 274 0.16 -11.95 -2.22
C ARG A 274 0.96 -12.93 -3.06
N ILE A 275 0.82 -14.23 -2.79
CA ILE A 275 1.87 -15.21 -3.11
C ILE A 275 1.79 -15.64 -4.58
N GLU A 276 0.58 -15.71 -5.13
CA GLU A 276 0.32 -16.06 -6.52
C GLU A 276 0.88 -15.00 -7.48
N GLY A 277 0.65 -13.71 -7.18
CA GLY A 277 1.23 -12.61 -7.94
C GLY A 277 2.75 -12.57 -7.85
N PHE A 278 3.32 -12.86 -6.67
CA PHE A 278 4.77 -12.98 -6.49
C PHE A 278 5.40 -14.16 -7.22
N ALA A 279 4.75 -15.32 -7.22
CA ALA A 279 5.26 -16.52 -7.87
C ALA A 279 5.28 -16.32 -9.40
N LEU A 280 4.23 -15.69 -9.95
CA LEU A 280 4.21 -15.25 -11.35
C LEU A 280 5.33 -14.25 -11.67
N LEU A 281 5.48 -13.19 -10.86
CA LEU A 281 6.54 -12.19 -11.09
C LEU A 281 7.94 -12.81 -11.00
N SER A 282 8.17 -13.66 -10.00
CA SER A 282 9.42 -14.41 -9.82
C SER A 282 9.73 -15.28 -11.03
N SER A 283 8.72 -15.95 -11.61
CA SER A 283 8.92 -16.75 -12.83
C SER A 283 9.42 -15.90 -14.01
N ILE A 284 8.88 -14.69 -14.19
CA ILE A 284 9.30 -13.77 -15.25
C ILE A 284 10.74 -13.29 -15.01
N VAL A 285 11.06 -12.90 -13.76
CA VAL A 285 12.39 -12.42 -13.38
C VAL A 285 13.45 -13.52 -13.58
N ILE A 286 13.21 -14.73 -13.05
CA ILE A 286 14.10 -15.89 -13.23
C ILE A 286 14.25 -16.26 -14.71
N MET A 287 13.19 -16.15 -15.52
CA MET A 287 13.26 -16.40 -16.96
C MET A 287 14.19 -15.40 -17.67
N ILE A 288 14.06 -14.11 -17.38
CA ILE A 288 14.91 -13.07 -17.97
C ILE A 288 16.38 -13.31 -17.62
N HIS A 289 16.68 -13.61 -16.36
CA HIS A 289 18.04 -13.94 -15.90
C HIS A 289 18.61 -15.19 -16.61
N GLY A 290 17.83 -16.28 -16.66
CA GLY A 290 18.25 -17.52 -17.29
C GLY A 290 18.52 -17.37 -18.80
N VAL A 291 17.66 -16.64 -19.51
CA VAL A 291 17.87 -16.32 -20.94
C VAL A 291 19.09 -15.42 -21.12
N SER A 292 19.29 -14.41 -20.27
CA SER A 292 20.45 -13.53 -20.33
C SER A 292 21.76 -14.32 -20.20
N LEU A 293 21.87 -15.18 -19.19
CA LEU A 293 23.05 -16.02 -18.95
C LEU A 293 23.29 -17.07 -20.05
N TYR A 294 22.22 -17.56 -20.69
CA TYR A 294 22.31 -18.53 -21.78
C TYR A 294 22.76 -17.91 -23.12
N VAL A 295 22.27 -16.70 -23.45
CA VAL A 295 22.45 -16.05 -24.76
C VAL A 295 23.69 -15.14 -24.81
N ALA A 296 24.24 -14.71 -23.68
CA ALA A 296 25.40 -13.81 -23.64
C ALA A 296 26.71 -14.51 -24.05
N ASP A 297 27.03 -14.48 -25.35
CA ASP A 297 28.31 -14.99 -25.87
C ASP A 297 29.51 -14.13 -25.44
N ASN A 298 29.36 -12.81 -25.32
CA ASN A 298 30.37 -11.93 -24.71
C ASN A 298 29.85 -11.37 -23.37
N ARG A 299 30.27 -11.98 -22.27
CA ARG A 299 29.80 -11.68 -20.91
C ARG A 299 30.24 -10.30 -20.41
N GLN A 300 31.46 -9.87 -20.74
CA GLN A 300 31.95 -8.55 -20.35
C GLN A 300 31.15 -7.43 -21.02
N GLN A 301 30.78 -7.60 -22.30
CA GLN A 301 29.88 -6.68 -23.00
C GLN A 301 28.45 -6.73 -22.43
N ALA A 302 27.92 -7.92 -22.10
CA ALA A 302 26.60 -8.07 -21.49
C ALA A 302 26.52 -7.39 -20.11
N ALA A 303 27.53 -7.59 -19.26
CA ALA A 303 27.65 -6.92 -17.96
C ALA A 303 27.69 -5.40 -18.11
N LEU A 304 28.51 -4.88 -19.03
CA LEU A 304 28.61 -3.44 -19.30
C LEU A 304 27.26 -2.85 -19.76
N VAL A 305 26.52 -3.55 -20.64
CA VAL A 305 25.19 -3.12 -21.08
C VAL A 305 24.21 -3.09 -19.91
N LEU A 306 24.19 -4.12 -19.06
CA LEU A 306 23.32 -4.18 -17.89
C LEU A 306 23.64 -3.08 -16.87
N ALA A 307 24.93 -2.80 -16.61
CA ALA A 307 25.36 -1.69 -15.77
C ALA A 307 24.92 -0.32 -16.32
N LEU A 308 25.01 -0.11 -17.64
CA LEU A 308 24.53 1.14 -18.29
C LEU A 308 23.00 1.28 -18.21
N VAL A 309 22.25 0.19 -18.41
CA VAL A 309 20.79 0.18 -18.24
C VAL A 309 20.41 0.44 -16.77
N ALA A 310 21.11 -0.17 -15.81
CA ALA A 310 20.93 0.07 -14.38
C ALA A 310 21.16 1.55 -14.01
N LEU A 311 22.20 2.19 -14.56
CA LEU A 311 22.46 3.62 -14.37
C LEU A 311 21.33 4.51 -14.93
N LEU A 312 20.83 4.21 -16.13
CA LEU A 312 19.68 4.92 -16.71
C LEU A 312 18.43 4.76 -15.82
N TRP A 313 18.18 3.54 -15.35
CA TRP A 313 17.03 3.23 -14.49
C TRP A 313 17.15 3.83 -13.09
N LEU A 314 18.38 4.00 -12.58
CA LEU A 314 18.67 4.72 -11.34
C LEU A 314 18.37 6.21 -11.45
N ILE A 315 18.64 6.84 -12.60
CA ILE A 315 18.23 8.24 -12.87
C ILE A 315 16.70 8.36 -12.84
N ILE A 316 15.99 7.40 -13.45
CA ILE A 316 14.52 7.34 -13.42
C ILE A 316 14.00 7.16 -11.98
N SER A 317 14.56 6.22 -11.22
CA SER A 317 14.19 5.97 -9.82
C SER A 317 14.48 7.19 -8.94
N SER A 318 15.61 7.87 -9.13
CA SER A 318 15.95 9.13 -8.43
C SER A 318 14.94 10.25 -8.74
N SER A 319 14.50 10.39 -10.00
CA SER A 319 13.42 11.32 -10.37
C SER A 319 12.10 11.01 -9.66
N GLN A 320 11.77 9.72 -9.47
CA GLN A 320 10.58 9.29 -8.73
C GLN A 320 10.72 9.52 -7.23
N LEU A 321 11.89 9.26 -6.64
CA LEU A 321 12.20 9.58 -5.25
C LEU A 321 12.01 11.07 -4.97
N PHE A 322 12.43 11.94 -5.88
CA PHE A 322 12.20 13.39 -5.75
C PHE A 322 10.71 13.75 -5.74
N LYS A 323 9.85 13.05 -6.51
CA LYS A 323 8.39 13.22 -6.44
C LYS A 323 7.84 12.77 -5.09
N VAL A 324 8.23 11.58 -4.63
CA VAL A 324 7.86 11.02 -3.31
C VAL A 324 8.24 11.97 -2.17
N LEU A 325 9.47 12.46 -2.13
CA LEU A 325 9.94 13.39 -1.10
C LEU A 325 9.14 14.71 -1.15
N ARG A 326 8.82 15.21 -2.35
CA ARG A 326 8.01 16.43 -2.52
C ARG A 326 6.55 16.22 -2.11
N SER A 327 5.95 15.05 -2.34
CA SER A 327 4.57 14.76 -1.92
C SER A 327 4.49 14.54 -0.40
N ILE A 328 5.48 13.89 0.21
CA ILE A 328 5.63 13.78 1.67
C ILE A 328 5.74 15.18 2.30
N ALA A 329 6.68 16.02 1.86
CA ALA A 329 6.85 17.38 2.41
C ALA A 329 5.61 18.27 2.22
N ALA A 330 4.92 18.14 1.08
CA ALA A 330 3.66 18.86 0.84
C ALA A 330 2.51 18.38 1.75
N ARG A 331 2.47 17.08 2.07
CA ARG A 331 1.50 16.50 3.03
C ARG A 331 1.83 16.91 4.46
N GLU A 332 3.09 16.87 4.87
CA GLU A 332 3.54 17.29 6.20
C GLU A 332 3.12 18.73 6.51
N LYS A 333 3.38 19.66 5.57
CA LYS A 333 2.92 21.05 5.69
C LYS A 333 1.40 21.14 5.91
N LEU A 334 0.61 20.37 5.15
CA LEU A 334 -0.85 20.38 5.24
C LEU A 334 -1.35 19.71 6.54
N SER A 335 -0.66 18.68 7.04
CA SER A 335 -0.87 18.06 8.35
C SER A 335 -0.71 19.09 9.48
N LEU A 336 0.35 19.90 9.42
CA LEU A 336 0.62 20.99 10.37
C LEU A 336 -0.43 22.11 10.25
N GLU A 337 -0.79 22.55 9.04
CA GLU A 337 -1.86 23.55 8.83
C GLU A 337 -3.23 23.10 9.35
N LEU A 338 -3.51 21.80 9.34
CA LEU A 338 -4.75 21.20 9.85
C LEU A 338 -4.65 20.75 11.31
N GLY A 339 -3.44 20.74 11.90
CA GLY A 339 -3.15 20.15 13.21
C GLY A 339 -3.66 18.71 13.33
N ILE A 340 -3.44 17.88 12.31
CA ILE A 340 -3.78 16.45 12.33
C ILE A 340 -2.48 15.66 12.25
N ASP A 341 -2.36 14.62 13.05
CA ASP A 341 -1.17 13.76 13.02
C ASP A 341 -1.08 12.94 11.73
N TYR A 342 0.15 12.76 11.22
CA TYR A 342 0.43 12.13 9.93
C TYR A 342 0.01 10.65 9.87
N SER A 343 -0.12 9.99 11.03
CA SER A 343 -0.53 8.58 11.16
C SER A 343 -2.06 8.41 11.18
N THR A 344 -2.81 9.48 11.41
CA THR A 344 -4.27 9.40 11.66
C THR A 344 -5.01 9.00 10.39
N LYS A 345 -5.64 7.81 10.42
CA LYS A 345 -6.57 7.35 9.37
C LYS A 345 -7.87 8.16 9.44
N ILE A 346 -7.95 9.21 8.64
CA ILE A 346 -9.20 9.98 8.43
C ILE A 346 -10.07 9.25 7.40
N ASN A 347 -11.21 8.74 7.82
CA ASN A 347 -12.28 8.39 6.89
C ASN A 347 -13.11 9.66 6.62
N TYR A 348 -13.08 10.10 5.36
CA TYR A 348 -13.86 11.25 4.91
C TYR A 348 -15.19 10.78 4.33
N SER A 349 -16.30 11.44 4.68
CA SER A 349 -17.57 11.23 3.98
C SER A 349 -17.60 12.12 2.73
N ASP A 350 -17.13 11.60 1.60
CA ASP A 350 -17.15 12.31 0.31
C ASP A 350 -18.56 12.80 -0.05
N ASP A 351 -18.62 13.99 -0.67
CA ASP A 351 -19.86 14.67 -1.07
C ASP A 351 -20.54 14.04 -2.32
N SER A 352 -20.27 12.76 -2.56
CA SER A 352 -21.22 11.91 -3.27
C SER A 352 -22.55 11.92 -2.51
N LYS A 353 -23.68 11.97 -3.23
CA LYS A 353 -25.03 12.08 -2.66
C LYS A 353 -25.51 10.85 -1.85
N GLU A 354 -24.60 9.93 -1.51
CA GLU A 354 -24.88 8.62 -0.92
C GLU A 354 -24.18 8.34 0.42
N SER A 355 -23.39 9.28 1.00
CA SER A 355 -23.04 9.14 2.43
C SER A 355 -24.30 9.41 3.26
N SER A 356 -25.01 8.36 3.67
CA SER A 356 -26.32 8.51 4.30
C SER A 356 -26.22 9.30 5.62
N ILE A 357 -27.09 10.29 5.77
CA ILE A 357 -27.35 10.94 7.06
C ILE A 357 -27.59 9.84 8.09
N LEU A 358 -26.83 9.85 9.18
CA LEU A 358 -27.06 8.91 10.28
C LEU A 358 -28.41 9.26 10.92
N SER A 359 -29.25 8.27 11.14
CA SER A 359 -30.58 8.44 11.72
C SER A 359 -30.92 7.30 12.67
N ASP A 360 -31.50 7.66 13.80
CA ASP A 360 -32.13 6.77 14.75
C ASP A 360 -33.65 7.02 14.68
N GLU A 361 -34.37 6.09 14.04
CA GLU A 361 -35.82 6.22 13.81
C GLU A 361 -36.64 6.02 15.09
N GLU A 362 -36.08 5.36 16.11
CA GLU A 362 -36.77 5.10 17.38
C GLU A 362 -36.96 6.39 18.16
N ILE A 363 -35.88 7.19 18.32
CA ILE A 363 -35.93 8.48 19.02
C ILE A 363 -36.12 9.67 18.06
N GLY A 364 -36.09 9.45 16.74
CA GLY A 364 -36.26 10.47 15.70
C GLY A 364 -35.04 11.36 15.47
N LEU A 365 -33.86 10.97 15.98
CA LEU A 365 -32.63 11.75 15.87
C LEU A 365 -31.98 11.57 14.49
N ARG A 366 -31.41 12.63 13.91
CA ARG A 366 -30.61 12.54 12.68
C ARG A 366 -29.46 13.55 12.61
N GLY A 367 -28.40 13.23 11.87
CA GLY A 367 -27.27 14.13 11.67
C GLY A 367 -26.18 13.61 10.74
N ARG A 368 -25.30 14.52 10.32
CA ARG A 368 -24.01 14.23 9.67
C ARG A 368 -22.93 14.89 10.56
N PRO A 369 -22.00 14.12 11.18
CA PRO A 369 -20.84 14.70 11.87
C PRO A 369 -19.87 15.30 10.85
N ASP A 370 -19.10 16.31 11.25
CA ASP A 370 -18.05 16.91 10.41
C ASP A 370 -16.98 15.88 9.99
N GLN A 371 -16.55 15.05 10.93
CA GLN A 371 -15.50 14.05 10.73
C GLN A 371 -15.70 12.85 11.68
N ILE A 372 -15.34 11.66 11.23
CA ILE A 372 -15.22 10.46 12.07
C ILE A 372 -13.78 9.94 11.97
N VAL A 373 -13.13 9.75 13.11
CA VAL A 373 -11.77 9.20 13.21
C VAL A 373 -11.85 7.81 13.84
N ILE A 374 -11.04 6.87 13.37
CA ILE A 374 -10.96 5.53 13.94
C ILE A 374 -9.72 5.47 14.84
N ILE A 375 -9.92 5.24 16.14
CA ILE A 375 -8.87 5.09 17.16
C ILE A 375 -9.13 3.79 17.90
N ASP A 376 -8.15 2.88 17.94
CA ASP A 376 -8.24 1.57 18.61
C ASP A 376 -9.53 0.79 18.26
N GLY A 377 -9.95 0.85 16.99
CA GLY A 377 -11.17 0.21 16.48
C GLY A 377 -12.49 0.93 16.83
N SER A 378 -12.45 1.99 17.63
CA SER A 378 -13.61 2.81 17.99
C SER A 378 -13.82 3.97 17.02
N PHE A 379 -15.07 4.22 16.65
CA PHE A 379 -15.46 5.37 15.81
C PHE A 379 -15.68 6.62 16.69
N ILE A 380 -14.77 7.58 16.59
CA ILE A 380 -14.78 8.83 17.38
C ILE A 380 -15.30 9.98 16.50
N PRO A 381 -16.48 10.55 16.79
CA PRO A 381 -16.94 11.75 16.09
C PRO A 381 -16.11 12.97 16.52
N VAL A 382 -15.74 13.78 15.55
CA VAL A 382 -15.06 15.07 15.74
C VAL A 382 -15.92 16.17 15.14
N GLU A 383 -16.27 17.16 15.95
CA GLU A 383 -17.07 18.33 15.55
C GLU A 383 -16.19 19.59 15.64
N GLN A 384 -16.11 20.38 14.57
CA GLN A 384 -15.16 21.49 14.47
C GLN A 384 -15.85 22.85 14.51
N LYS A 385 -15.49 23.68 15.51
CA LYS A 385 -16.11 24.99 15.74
C LYS A 385 -15.22 26.15 15.30
N THR A 386 -15.68 26.85 14.27
CA THR A 386 -15.03 28.02 13.65
C THR A 386 -15.34 29.32 14.42
N GLY A 387 -14.87 29.44 15.67
CA GLY A 387 -15.18 30.59 16.53
C GLY A 387 -14.08 31.00 17.50
N LYS A 388 -14.43 31.88 18.45
CA LYS A 388 -13.56 32.19 19.60
C LYS A 388 -13.44 30.93 20.46
N ILE A 389 -12.20 30.54 20.78
CA ILE A 389 -11.91 29.42 21.69
C ILE A 389 -12.44 29.78 23.09
N PRO A 390 -13.34 28.97 23.70
CA PRO A 390 -13.80 29.16 25.06
C PRO A 390 -12.85 28.46 26.06
N THR A 391 -13.01 28.76 27.36
CA THR A 391 -12.34 27.98 28.42
C THR A 391 -12.93 26.58 28.55
N ASP A 392 -14.24 26.48 28.36
CA ASP A 392 -15.04 25.26 28.51
C ASP A 392 -15.97 25.11 27.29
N PRO A 393 -16.23 23.88 26.81
CA PRO A 393 -17.05 23.66 25.64
C PRO A 393 -18.48 24.18 25.85
N HIS A 394 -19.00 24.93 24.88
CA HIS A 394 -20.37 25.43 24.95
C HIS A 394 -21.39 24.29 24.95
N LEU A 395 -22.38 24.37 25.85
CA LEU A 395 -23.43 23.35 26.00
C LEU A 395 -24.13 23.00 24.69
N SER A 396 -24.37 23.98 23.81
CA SER A 396 -24.94 23.76 22.48
C SER A 396 -24.09 22.85 21.60
N HIS A 397 -22.77 23.08 21.59
CA HIS A 397 -21.83 22.24 20.84
C HIS A 397 -21.68 20.87 21.49
N LYS A 398 -21.71 20.79 22.84
CA LYS A 398 -21.71 19.53 23.58
C LYS A 398 -22.89 18.66 23.14
N ILE A 399 -24.12 19.16 23.24
CA ILE A 399 -25.33 18.39 22.89
C ILE A 399 -25.32 17.94 21.42
N GLN A 400 -24.84 18.76 20.49
CA GLN A 400 -24.68 18.36 19.09
C GLN A 400 -23.68 17.20 18.93
N LEU A 401 -22.53 17.25 19.61
CA LEU A 401 -21.57 16.15 19.59
C LEU A 401 -22.17 14.88 20.23
N LEU A 402 -22.88 15.01 21.35
CA LEU A 402 -23.59 13.89 21.99
C LEU A 402 -24.58 13.22 21.02
N ALA A 403 -25.28 14.01 20.20
CA ALA A 403 -26.15 13.47 19.16
C ALA A 403 -25.37 12.63 18.14
N TYR A 404 -24.17 13.04 17.72
CA TYR A 404 -23.33 12.23 16.83
C TYR A 404 -22.76 10.98 17.52
N ILE A 405 -22.40 11.05 18.80
CA ILE A 405 -21.96 9.89 19.58
C ILE A 405 -23.10 8.86 19.66
N HIS A 406 -24.33 9.28 19.98
CA HIS A 406 -25.50 8.39 19.98
C HIS A 406 -25.79 7.80 18.60
N LEU A 407 -25.78 8.63 17.54
CA LEU A 407 -26.01 8.15 16.17
C LEU A 407 -24.97 7.11 15.74
N ILE A 408 -23.71 7.29 16.16
CA ILE A 408 -22.64 6.31 15.95
C ILE A 408 -22.89 5.07 16.82
N GLU A 409 -23.22 5.18 18.11
CA GLU A 409 -23.55 4.02 18.97
C GLU A 409 -24.70 3.19 18.37
N SER A 410 -25.80 3.85 17.99
CA SER A 410 -27.00 3.25 17.40
C SER A 410 -26.70 2.57 16.05
N SER A 411 -25.87 3.18 15.20
CA SER A 411 -25.48 2.62 13.89
C SER A 411 -24.39 1.55 13.96
N THR A 412 -23.49 1.60 14.95
CA THR A 412 -22.35 0.68 15.09
C THR A 412 -22.68 -0.56 15.94
N GLY A 413 -23.64 -0.44 16.88
CA GLY A 413 -23.81 -1.39 17.99
C GLY A 413 -22.71 -1.32 19.06
N THR A 414 -21.76 -0.38 18.94
CA THR A 414 -20.60 -0.23 19.84
C THR A 414 -20.55 1.14 20.47
N LYS A 415 -20.30 1.17 21.77
CA LYS A 415 -20.25 2.39 22.56
C LYS A 415 -18.96 3.18 22.29
N PRO A 416 -18.98 4.37 21.67
CA PRO A 416 -17.79 5.20 21.57
C PRO A 416 -17.39 5.67 22.96
N PRO A 417 -16.10 5.63 23.35
CA PRO A 417 -15.68 6.07 24.68
C PRO A 417 -15.88 7.58 24.89
N TYR A 418 -15.66 8.36 23.82
CA TYR A 418 -15.84 9.81 23.79
C TYR A 418 -16.07 10.29 22.35
N GLY A 419 -16.46 11.56 22.19
CA GLY A 419 -16.27 12.35 20.97
C GLY A 419 -15.39 13.57 21.24
N ALA A 420 -14.91 14.26 20.21
CA ALA A 420 -14.04 15.43 20.37
C ALA A 420 -14.66 16.73 19.83
N LEU A 421 -14.72 17.78 20.65
CA LEU A 421 -15.06 19.14 20.24
C LEU A 421 -13.79 19.95 19.98
N ARG A 422 -13.53 20.31 18.72
CA ARG A 422 -12.31 21.02 18.33
C ARG A 422 -12.57 22.50 18.06
N TYR A 423 -11.83 23.37 18.75
CA TYR A 423 -11.88 24.83 18.58
C TYR A 423 -10.54 25.34 18.06
N GLY A 424 -10.48 25.71 16.78
CA GLY A 424 -9.21 26.09 16.13
C GLY A 424 -8.30 24.90 15.87
N ALA A 425 -6.98 25.12 15.85
CA ALA A 425 -5.99 24.07 15.64
C ALA A 425 -5.66 23.32 16.94
N ASP A 426 -5.47 24.05 18.04
CA ASP A 426 -4.69 23.56 19.19
C ASP A 426 -5.54 23.13 20.40
N VAL A 427 -6.86 23.35 20.38
CA VAL A 427 -7.75 23.04 21.51
C VAL A 427 -8.83 22.04 21.10
N ALA A 428 -8.78 20.87 21.73
CA ALA A 428 -9.80 19.83 21.62
C ALA A 428 -10.29 19.45 23.03
N PHE A 429 -11.61 19.40 23.21
CA PHE A 429 -12.24 18.92 24.44
C PHE A 429 -12.84 17.53 24.18
N PRO A 430 -12.34 16.47 24.85
CA PRO A 430 -13.01 15.18 24.83
C PRO A 430 -14.30 15.26 25.64
N ILE A 431 -15.39 14.69 25.11
CA ILE A 431 -16.69 14.57 25.77
C ILE A 431 -17.01 13.08 25.89
N GLU A 432 -16.92 12.55 27.10
CA GLU A 432 -17.18 11.13 27.41
C GLU A 432 -18.63 10.72 27.15
N TRP A 433 -18.84 9.45 26.79
CA TRP A 433 -20.19 8.90 26.62
C TRP A 433 -20.67 8.16 27.89
N ASN A 434 -21.05 8.94 28.90
CA ASN A 434 -21.57 8.45 30.18
C ASN A 434 -23.09 8.66 30.31
N ASP A 435 -23.69 8.10 31.36
CA ASP A 435 -25.15 8.11 31.53
C ASP A 435 -25.70 9.53 31.76
N GLU A 436 -24.93 10.42 32.39
CA GLU A 436 -25.27 11.84 32.51
C GLU A 436 -25.42 12.50 31.14
N ASN A 437 -24.46 12.29 30.24
CA ASN A 437 -24.49 12.83 28.89
C ASN A 437 -25.56 12.17 28.01
N ARG A 438 -25.82 10.87 28.19
CA ARG A 438 -26.94 10.18 27.53
C ARG A 438 -28.27 10.78 27.95
N ASN A 439 -28.52 10.96 29.25
CA ASN A 439 -29.74 11.59 29.77
C ASN A 439 -29.88 13.03 29.27
N LEU A 440 -28.82 13.82 29.32
CA LEU A 440 -28.79 15.20 28.79
C LEU A 440 -29.18 15.28 27.31
N LEU A 441 -28.75 14.31 26.49
CA LEU A 441 -29.17 14.23 25.08
C LEU A 441 -30.67 13.92 24.97
N MET A 442 -31.15 12.89 25.68
CA MET A 442 -32.55 12.45 25.60
C MET A 442 -33.52 13.55 26.05
N GLU A 443 -33.23 14.23 27.17
CA GLU A 443 -34.01 15.38 27.65
C GLU A 443 -34.13 16.49 26.59
N ASN A 444 -33.04 16.79 25.86
CA ASN A 444 -33.05 17.82 24.82
C ASN A 444 -33.79 17.37 23.56
N ILE A 445 -33.76 16.08 23.20
CA ILE A 445 -34.57 15.53 22.10
C ILE A 445 -36.05 15.63 22.44
N GLN A 446 -36.45 15.15 23.62
CA GLN A 446 -37.83 15.18 24.10
C GLN A 446 -38.38 16.60 24.18
N GLU A 447 -37.61 17.57 24.70
CA GLU A 447 -38.06 18.97 24.76
C GLU A 447 -38.17 19.61 23.37
N VAL A 448 -37.24 19.35 22.44
CA VAL A 448 -37.35 19.83 21.05
C VAL A 448 -38.56 19.24 20.33
N GLN A 449 -38.84 17.94 20.55
CA GLN A 449 -40.04 17.28 20.03
C GLN A 449 -41.31 17.90 20.62
N ARG A 450 -41.38 18.05 21.95
CA ARG A 450 -42.51 18.67 22.66
C ARG A 450 -42.76 20.11 22.17
N LEU A 451 -41.71 20.91 22.03
CA LEU A 451 -41.80 22.29 21.50
C LEU A 451 -42.19 22.33 20.01
N THR A 452 -41.90 21.30 19.23
CA THR A 452 -42.32 21.19 17.83
C THR A 452 -43.84 20.97 17.72
N ILE A 453 -44.42 20.17 18.62
CA ILE A 453 -45.86 19.86 18.63
C ILE A 453 -46.68 20.92 19.39
N GLN A 454 -46.28 21.24 20.63
CA GLN A 454 -47.04 22.12 21.53
C GLN A 454 -46.69 23.60 21.37
N GLY A 455 -45.59 23.93 20.71
CA GLY A 455 -45.05 25.29 20.67
C GLY A 455 -44.59 25.81 22.04
N GLY A 456 -44.65 27.12 22.23
CA GLY A 456 -44.34 27.77 23.52
C GLY A 456 -42.86 27.98 23.82
N ALA A 457 -41.96 27.82 22.85
CA ALA A 457 -40.52 28.05 23.02
C ALA A 457 -40.21 29.50 23.47
N LYS A 458 -39.43 29.65 24.53
CA LYS A 458 -39.06 30.93 25.15
C LYS A 458 -37.53 31.09 25.26
N ARG A 459 -37.06 32.32 25.46
CA ARG A 459 -35.64 32.60 25.74
C ARG A 459 -35.24 32.00 27.10
N ASN A 460 -34.21 31.16 27.11
CA ASN A 460 -33.73 30.43 28.30
C ASN A 460 -32.55 31.11 29.04
N HIS A 461 -32.14 32.32 28.66
CA HIS A 461 -30.96 33.00 29.23
C HIS A 461 -31.16 34.50 29.42
N GLN A 462 -30.51 35.09 30.43
CA GLN A 462 -30.44 36.57 30.62
C GLN A 462 -29.15 37.20 30.07
N GLN A 463 -28.36 36.45 29.30
CA GLN A 463 -27.10 36.92 28.72
C GLN A 463 -27.34 37.90 27.54
N ARG A 464 -27.10 39.20 27.76
CA ARG A 464 -27.19 40.25 26.71
C ARG A 464 -26.28 39.98 25.52
N GLY A 465 -25.06 39.48 25.76
CA GLY A 465 -24.08 39.16 24.72
C GLY A 465 -24.59 38.15 23.68
N LYS A 466 -25.30 37.09 24.13
CA LYS A 466 -25.97 36.14 23.22
C LYS A 466 -27.03 36.85 22.35
N CYS A 467 -27.88 37.67 22.94
CA CYS A 467 -28.90 38.42 22.18
C CYS A 467 -28.29 39.38 21.17
N ARG A 468 -27.23 40.11 21.55
CA ARG A 468 -26.55 41.08 20.68
C ARG A 468 -25.91 40.44 19.45
N ASN A 469 -25.34 39.24 19.60
CA ASN A 469 -24.68 38.52 18.53
C ASN A 469 -25.59 37.45 17.87
N CYS A 470 -26.87 37.37 18.26
CA CYS A 470 -27.82 36.43 17.68
C CYS A 470 -28.19 36.87 16.26
N SER A 471 -27.97 36.00 15.28
CA SER A 471 -28.30 36.26 13.87
C SER A 471 -29.79 36.49 13.58
N ARG A 472 -30.65 36.04 14.50
CA ARG A 472 -32.11 36.23 14.45
C ARG A 472 -32.60 37.37 15.34
N LYS A 473 -31.71 38.20 15.91
CA LYS A 473 -32.07 39.38 16.71
C LYS A 473 -33.08 40.28 15.97
N HIS A 474 -32.91 40.43 14.65
CA HIS A 474 -33.73 41.28 13.79
C HIS A 474 -35.23 40.89 13.69
N VAL A 475 -35.61 39.69 14.16
CA VAL A 475 -37.00 39.20 14.26
C VAL A 475 -37.37 38.73 15.69
N CYS A 476 -36.50 38.99 16.68
CA CYS A 476 -36.66 38.45 18.03
C CYS A 476 -37.20 39.51 19.01
N ASN A 477 -38.50 39.43 19.28
CA ASN A 477 -39.21 40.36 20.18
C ASN A 477 -38.74 40.29 21.64
N ASP A 478 -38.24 39.14 22.10
CA ASP A 478 -37.70 38.94 23.46
C ASP A 478 -36.18 39.26 23.56
N SER A 479 -35.57 39.85 22.52
CA SER A 479 -34.13 40.11 22.54
C SER A 479 -33.73 41.14 23.60
N LEU A 480 -32.63 40.87 24.30
CA LEU A 480 -32.05 41.85 25.23
C LEU A 480 -31.19 42.87 24.48
N SER A 481 -31.33 44.13 24.88
CA SER A 481 -30.52 45.28 24.44
C SER A 481 -29.18 45.37 25.15
#